data_AF-A0A9E3ENT1-F1
#
_entry.id   AF-A0A9E3ENT1-F1
#
_cell.length_a   1.000
_cell.length_b   1.000
_cell.length_c   1.000
_cell.angle_alpha   90.00
_cell.angle_beta   90.00
_cell.angle_gamma   90.00
#
_symmetry.space_group_name_H-M   'P 1'
#
loop_
_entity.id
_entity.type
_entity.pdbx_description
1 polymer ?
#
loop_
_entity_poly.entity_id
_entity_poly.type
_entity_poly.pdbx_seq_one_letter_code
_entity_poly.pdbx_strand_id
1 'polypeptide(L)'
;MVTTVNDLLGLSSGLDRREAVAALLHDRGDLLVVTGLGSPGYDVHAAGDHDANYYLWGAMGAAALMGLGLAQARPDRNVLVITGDGEQLMGLGGLATIAIAKPKNLSIIVIDNGHFGETGMQRSHTGLGLDIAKVSQACGVEARVLRSLGDIEAVRIALRRKSKGPRLYVVKVKAENVPRSLPPRDAVHLKNRFRAQLGLPIT
;
A
#
# COMPACT_ATOMS: atom_id res chain seq x y z
N MET A 1 -26.54 -4.07 -15.28
CA MET A 1 -25.48 -4.75 -14.47
C MET A 1 -25.95 -6.17 -14.25
N VAL A 2 -25.16 -7.17 -14.63
CA VAL A 2 -25.47 -8.57 -14.33
C VAL A 2 -24.86 -8.86 -12.96
N THR A 3 -25.72 -9.01 -11.96
CA THR A 3 -25.36 -9.46 -10.61
C THR A 3 -24.82 -10.88 -10.72
N THR A 4 -23.60 -11.14 -10.27
CA THR A 4 -22.98 -12.47 -10.36
C THR A 4 -23.52 -13.38 -9.25
N VAL A 5 -23.41 -14.70 -9.44
CA VAL A 5 -23.79 -15.69 -8.40
C VAL A 5 -23.01 -15.46 -7.10
N ASN A 6 -21.80 -14.91 -7.17
CA ASN A 6 -21.01 -14.52 -6.00
C ASN A 6 -21.64 -13.34 -5.22
N ASP A 7 -22.27 -12.39 -5.91
CA ASP A 7 -22.95 -11.26 -5.29
C ASP A 7 -24.23 -11.70 -4.54
N LEU A 8 -24.88 -12.78 -5.01
CA LEU A 8 -26.08 -13.37 -4.40
C LEU A 8 -25.77 -14.24 -3.16
N LEU A 9 -24.55 -14.78 -3.05
CA LEU A 9 -24.14 -15.69 -1.97
C LEU A 9 -23.36 -15.02 -0.84
N GLY A 10 -23.09 -13.71 -0.93
CA GLY A 10 -22.29 -12.98 0.08
C GLY A 10 -20.83 -13.47 0.19
N LEU A 11 -20.36 -14.26 -0.78
CA LEU A 11 -19.00 -14.77 -0.82
C LEU A 11 -18.08 -13.67 -1.35
N SER A 12 -17.34 -13.01 -0.45
CA SER A 12 -16.36 -12.02 -0.86
C SER A 12 -15.25 -12.69 -1.67
N SER A 13 -15.21 -12.43 -2.98
CA SER A 13 -14.08 -12.82 -3.82
C SER A 13 -12.85 -11.96 -3.52
N GLY A 14 -11.66 -12.56 -3.39
CA GLY A 14 -10.42 -11.84 -3.11
C GLY A 14 -9.46 -12.63 -2.23
N LEU A 15 -8.21 -12.14 -2.15
CA LEU A 15 -7.20 -12.67 -1.23
C LEU A 15 -7.53 -12.32 0.22
N ASP A 16 -7.02 -13.12 1.16
CA ASP A 16 -6.87 -12.69 2.55
C ASP A 16 -5.82 -11.56 2.60
N ARG A 17 -6.16 -10.41 3.19
CA ARG A 17 -5.26 -9.25 3.14
C ARG A 17 -4.02 -9.42 4.01
N ARG A 18 -4.11 -10.17 5.12
CA ARG A 18 -2.95 -10.42 5.99
C ARG A 18 -1.99 -11.39 5.35
N GLU A 19 -2.51 -12.44 4.74
CA GLU A 19 -1.70 -13.39 3.97
C GLU A 19 -0.99 -12.67 2.82
N ALA A 20 -1.70 -11.82 2.06
CA ALA A 20 -1.12 -11.05 0.97
C ALA A 20 -0.01 -10.10 1.47
N VAL A 21 -0.22 -9.37 2.57
CA VAL A 21 0.80 -8.46 3.12
C VAL A 21 1.98 -9.23 3.72
N ALA A 22 1.74 -10.33 4.42
CA ALA A 22 2.80 -11.18 4.97
C ALA A 22 3.66 -11.79 3.85
N ALA A 23 3.05 -12.35 2.81
CA ALA A 23 3.76 -12.87 1.64
C ALA A 23 4.58 -11.78 0.95
N LEU A 24 4.01 -10.59 0.76
CA LEU A 24 4.70 -9.46 0.15
C LEU A 24 5.95 -9.02 0.92
N LEU A 25 5.89 -9.05 2.26
CA LEU A 25 6.98 -8.62 3.14
C LEU A 25 7.94 -9.75 3.54
N HIS A 26 7.70 -10.98 3.09
CA HIS A 26 8.59 -12.12 3.34
C HIS A 26 9.98 -11.88 2.73
N ASP A 27 11.03 -12.04 3.54
CA ASP A 27 12.42 -11.72 3.20
C ASP A 27 12.61 -10.32 2.58
N ARG A 28 11.87 -9.30 3.05
CA ARG A 28 11.90 -7.94 2.48
C ARG A 28 13.28 -7.28 2.42
N GLY A 29 14.27 -7.77 3.16
CA GLY A 29 15.62 -7.21 3.18
C GLY A 29 15.61 -5.77 3.68
N ASP A 30 16.23 -4.87 2.91
CA ASP A 30 16.38 -3.46 3.24
C ASP A 30 15.24 -2.57 2.71
N LEU A 31 14.11 -3.16 2.30
CA LEU A 31 12.96 -2.41 1.81
C LEU A 31 12.44 -1.43 2.86
N LEU A 32 12.27 -0.17 2.46
CA LEU A 32 11.64 0.85 3.29
C LEU A 32 10.12 0.81 3.05
N VAL A 33 9.33 0.66 4.11
CA VAL A 33 7.87 0.55 4.01
C VAL A 33 7.22 1.79 4.60
N VAL A 34 6.32 2.41 3.84
CA VAL A 34 5.43 3.48 4.31
C VAL A 34 4.00 2.95 4.23
N THR A 35 3.25 3.00 5.33
CA THR A 35 1.87 2.55 5.31
C THR A 35 0.91 3.71 5.20
N GLY A 36 -0.22 3.47 4.55
CA GLY A 36 -1.41 4.27 4.74
C GLY A 36 -1.99 4.12 6.14
N LEU A 37 -2.92 5.00 6.46
CA LEU A 37 -3.77 4.98 7.63
C LEU A 37 -4.71 3.76 7.61
N GLY A 38 -4.97 3.20 8.80
CA GLY A 38 -5.96 2.13 8.97
C GLY A 38 -5.40 0.74 8.65
N SER A 39 -6.23 -0.11 8.03
CA SER A 39 -5.92 -1.54 7.81
C SER A 39 -4.54 -1.83 7.20
N PRO A 40 -4.05 -1.08 6.19
CA PRO A 40 -2.70 -1.30 5.66
C PRO A 40 -1.60 -1.23 6.73
N GLY A 41 -1.67 -0.23 7.63
CA GLY A 41 -0.74 -0.12 8.75
C GLY A 41 -0.83 -1.29 9.72
N TYR A 42 -2.05 -1.78 9.98
CA TYR A 42 -2.26 -2.91 10.89
C TYR A 42 -1.80 -4.23 10.29
N ASP A 43 -2.00 -4.43 9.00
CA ASP A 43 -1.59 -5.65 8.32
C ASP A 43 -0.07 -5.73 8.19
N VAL A 44 0.60 -4.59 7.93
CA VAL A 44 2.07 -4.51 7.96
C VAL A 44 2.62 -4.76 9.37
N HIS A 45 1.96 -4.23 10.41
CA HIS A 45 2.34 -4.53 11.80
C HIS A 45 2.09 -6.00 12.17
N ALA A 46 0.98 -6.59 11.70
CA ALA A 46 0.69 -8.02 11.89
C ALA A 46 1.68 -8.94 11.16
N ALA A 47 2.21 -8.51 10.02
CA ALA A 47 3.29 -9.20 9.30
C ALA A 47 4.67 -9.07 9.99
N GLY A 48 4.76 -8.32 11.09
CA GLY A 48 5.96 -8.11 11.89
C GLY A 48 6.42 -6.66 11.88
N ASP A 49 6.45 -6.04 13.07
CA ASP A 49 7.02 -4.70 13.26
C ASP A 49 8.51 -4.68 12.88
N HIS A 50 8.96 -3.51 12.42
CA HIS A 50 10.30 -3.32 11.91
C HIS A 50 10.69 -1.84 11.92
N ASP A 51 11.96 -1.55 12.14
CA ASP A 51 12.46 -0.17 12.19
C ASP A 51 12.36 0.54 10.83
N ALA A 52 12.32 -0.24 9.73
CA ALA A 52 12.07 0.26 8.37
C ALA A 52 10.58 0.35 8.00
N ASN A 53 9.65 0.18 8.95
CA ASN A 53 8.24 0.48 8.75
C ASN A 53 7.93 1.87 9.32
N TYR A 54 7.44 2.75 8.45
CA TYR A 54 6.90 4.05 8.81
C TYR A 54 5.38 4.02 8.77
N TYR A 55 4.76 3.90 9.95
CA TYR A 55 3.30 3.88 10.08
C TYR A 55 2.75 5.31 10.08
N LEU A 56 2.10 5.71 8.99
CA LEU A 56 1.53 7.05 8.90
C LEU A 56 0.20 7.13 9.63
N TRP A 57 0.13 8.00 10.64
CA TRP A 57 -1.09 8.30 11.39
C TRP A 57 -1.61 9.69 11.02
N GLY A 58 -2.93 9.86 10.96
CA GLY A 58 -3.59 11.17 10.84
C GLY A 58 -3.42 11.90 9.50
N ALA A 59 -2.86 11.26 8.47
CA ALA A 59 -2.62 11.87 7.16
C ALA A 59 -3.14 11.00 6.02
N MET A 60 -4.46 10.80 6.00
CA MET A 60 -5.12 10.02 4.95
C MET A 60 -4.93 10.72 3.58
N GLY A 61 -4.47 9.97 2.59
CA GLY A 61 -4.15 10.44 1.24
C GLY A 61 -2.68 10.79 1.03
N ALA A 62 -1.86 10.77 2.08
CA ALA A 62 -0.48 11.22 1.99
C ALA A 62 0.54 10.08 1.76
N ALA A 63 0.21 8.81 2.01
CA ALA A 63 1.21 7.73 1.99
C ALA A 63 1.98 7.62 0.66
N ALA A 64 1.29 7.78 -0.48
CA ALA A 64 1.93 7.72 -1.80
C ALA A 64 2.97 8.84 -2.00
N LEU A 65 2.65 10.07 -1.59
CA LEU A 65 3.56 11.22 -1.70
C LEU A 65 4.68 11.18 -0.65
N MET A 66 4.41 10.64 0.55
CA MET A 66 5.45 10.33 1.53
C MET A 66 6.46 9.31 0.96
N GLY A 67 5.96 8.27 0.30
CA GLY A 67 6.80 7.31 -0.42
C GLY A 67 7.63 7.95 -1.53
N LEU A 68 7.05 8.88 -2.29
CA LEU A 68 7.78 9.64 -3.31
C LEU A 68 8.93 10.45 -2.71
N GLY A 69 8.67 11.23 -1.66
CA GLY A 69 9.69 12.03 -1.00
C GLY A 69 10.83 11.17 -0.46
N LEU A 70 10.50 10.03 0.14
CA LEU A 70 11.50 9.07 0.62
C LEU A 70 12.30 8.45 -0.53
N ALA A 71 11.64 8.07 -1.62
CA ALA A 71 12.29 7.49 -2.79
C ALA A 71 13.29 8.47 -3.45
N GLN A 72 12.96 9.76 -3.46
CA GLN A 72 13.86 10.83 -3.93
C GLN A 72 15.01 11.11 -2.96
N ALA A 73 14.73 11.11 -1.65
CA ALA A 73 15.75 11.35 -0.62
C ALA A 73 16.73 10.18 -0.48
N ARG A 74 16.29 8.94 -0.74
CA ARG A 74 17.06 7.70 -0.64
C ARG A 74 17.05 6.93 -1.96
N PRO A 75 17.69 7.45 -3.02
CA PRO A 75 17.70 6.80 -4.34
C PRO A 75 18.43 5.45 -4.34
N ASP A 76 19.20 5.15 -3.30
CA ASP A 76 19.90 3.89 -3.03
C ASP A 76 18.96 2.78 -2.53
N ARG A 77 17.81 3.13 -1.93
CA ARG A 77 16.91 2.19 -1.25
C ARG A 77 15.62 1.99 -2.04
N ASN A 78 15.08 0.78 -2.03
CA ASN A 78 13.73 0.54 -2.56
C ASN A 78 12.69 0.99 -1.51
N VAL A 79 11.63 1.65 -1.97
CA VAL A 79 10.53 2.15 -1.17
C VAL A 79 9.23 1.49 -1.61
N LEU A 80 8.52 0.93 -0.64
CA LEU A 80 7.21 0.33 -0.80
C LEU A 80 6.18 1.13 -0.01
N VAL A 81 5.16 1.63 -0.70
CA VAL A 81 3.96 2.15 -0.05
C VAL A 81 2.93 1.04 -0.01
N ILE A 82 2.32 0.78 1.15
CA ILE A 82 1.16 -0.12 1.29
C ILE A 82 0.01 0.71 1.84
N THR A 83 -1.00 0.96 1.01
CA THR A 83 -2.13 1.84 1.32
C THR A 83 -3.46 1.18 0.96
N GLY A 84 -4.57 1.76 1.40
CA GLY A 84 -5.92 1.31 1.04
C GLY A 84 -6.42 1.99 -0.22
N ASP A 85 -7.39 1.39 -0.90
CA ASP A 85 -8.12 1.99 -2.01
C ASP A 85 -8.73 3.34 -1.65
N GLY A 86 -9.45 3.42 -0.53
CA GLY A 86 -10.08 4.66 -0.07
C GLY A 86 -9.07 5.77 0.20
N GLU A 87 -7.90 5.42 0.75
CA GLU A 87 -6.82 6.37 1.00
C GLU A 87 -6.16 6.83 -0.30
N GLN A 88 -5.81 5.90 -1.20
CA GLN A 88 -5.19 6.23 -2.48
C GLN A 88 -6.07 7.18 -3.30
N LEU A 89 -7.39 7.07 -3.16
CA LEU A 89 -8.34 7.95 -3.83
C LEU A 89 -8.43 9.34 -3.21
N MET A 90 -8.22 9.49 -1.90
CA MET A 90 -8.06 10.81 -1.30
C MET A 90 -6.78 11.50 -1.78
N GLY A 91 -5.72 10.72 -2.02
CA GLY A 91 -4.43 11.18 -2.55
C GLY A 91 -4.33 11.18 -4.07
N LEU A 92 -5.45 11.14 -4.82
CA LEU A 92 -5.44 10.82 -6.26
C LEU A 92 -4.54 11.74 -7.09
N GLY A 93 -4.53 13.05 -6.81
CA GLY A 93 -3.68 14.02 -7.49
C GLY A 93 -2.18 13.73 -7.37
N GLY A 94 -1.76 13.04 -6.30
CA GLY A 94 -0.37 12.63 -6.10
C GLY A 94 0.13 11.63 -7.16
N LEU A 95 -0.76 10.87 -7.81
CA LEU A 95 -0.37 9.96 -8.90
C LEU A 95 0.21 10.73 -10.10
N ALA A 96 -0.35 11.90 -10.42
CA ALA A 96 0.19 12.74 -11.49
C ALA A 96 1.60 13.24 -11.15
N THR A 97 1.81 13.68 -9.90
CA THR A 97 3.14 14.09 -9.41
C THR A 97 4.14 12.94 -9.49
N ILE A 98 3.76 11.74 -9.03
CA ILE A 98 4.60 10.53 -9.05
C ILE A 98 4.96 10.14 -10.49
N ALA A 99 3.99 10.21 -11.41
CA ALA A 99 4.20 9.87 -12.81
C ALA A 99 5.18 10.80 -13.53
N ILE A 100 5.20 12.09 -13.17
CA ILE A 100 6.17 13.06 -13.71
C ILE A 100 7.55 12.89 -13.06
N ALA A 101 7.60 12.67 -11.74
CA ALA A 101 8.86 12.49 -11.01
C ALA A 101 9.62 11.21 -11.40
N LYS A 102 8.90 10.18 -11.88
CA LYS A 102 9.45 8.90 -12.37
C LYS A 102 10.49 8.22 -11.44
N PRO A 103 10.24 8.11 -10.12
CA PRO A 103 11.17 7.41 -9.23
C PRO A 103 11.33 5.95 -9.65
N LYS A 104 12.58 5.48 -9.80
CA LYS A 104 12.91 4.11 -10.23
C LYS A 104 12.84 3.08 -9.08
N ASN A 105 12.72 3.57 -7.85
CA ASN A 105 12.79 2.80 -6.61
C ASN A 105 11.49 2.90 -5.79
N LEU A 106 10.38 3.39 -6.37
CA LEU A 106 9.08 3.48 -5.69
C LEU A 106 8.11 2.44 -6.24
N SER A 107 7.48 1.68 -5.35
CA SER A 107 6.33 0.82 -5.66
C SER A 107 5.18 1.09 -4.69
N ILE A 108 3.96 1.05 -5.19
CA ILE A 108 2.73 1.32 -4.42
C ILE A 108 1.83 0.10 -4.49
N ILE A 109 1.42 -0.40 -3.33
CA ILE A 109 0.45 -1.48 -3.17
C ILE A 109 -0.82 -0.86 -2.63
N VAL A 110 -1.90 -1.02 -3.38
CA VAL A 110 -3.24 -0.61 -2.99
C VAL A 110 -4.00 -1.85 -2.58
N ILE A 111 -4.26 -2.01 -1.28
CA ILE A 111 -5.13 -3.03 -0.73
C ILE A 111 -6.57 -2.59 -1.00
N ASP A 112 -7.24 -3.28 -1.93
CA ASP A 112 -8.54 -2.87 -2.46
C ASP A 112 -9.60 -3.92 -2.12
N ASN A 113 -10.36 -3.61 -1.06
CA ASN A 113 -11.53 -4.36 -0.62
C ASN A 113 -12.85 -3.69 -1.04
N GLY A 114 -12.80 -2.54 -1.72
CA GLY A 114 -13.97 -1.76 -2.11
C GLY A 114 -14.70 -1.05 -0.97
N HIS A 115 -14.11 -0.92 0.22
CA HIS A 115 -14.79 -0.41 1.41
C HIS A 115 -13.87 0.38 2.36
N PHE A 116 -14.42 1.41 3.01
CA PHE A 116 -13.76 2.08 4.14
C PHE A 116 -13.87 1.23 5.41
N GLY A 117 -12.92 0.33 5.60
CA GLY A 117 -12.96 -0.69 6.66
C GLY A 117 -13.08 -0.15 8.09
N GLU A 118 -12.52 1.02 8.36
CA GLU A 118 -12.46 1.57 9.72
C GLU A 118 -13.70 2.40 10.12
N THR A 119 -14.46 2.92 9.16
CA THR A 119 -15.54 3.89 9.40
C THR A 119 -16.93 3.26 9.37
N GLY A 120 -17.04 1.93 9.26
CA GLY A 120 -18.31 1.20 9.20
C GLY A 120 -18.57 0.47 7.90
N MET A 121 -17.53 0.12 7.12
CA MET A 121 -17.65 -0.69 5.89
C MET A 121 -18.53 -0.06 4.81
N GLN A 122 -18.55 1.27 4.70
CA GLN A 122 -19.18 1.94 3.57
C GLN A 122 -18.41 1.61 2.28
N ARG A 123 -19.12 1.44 1.17
CA ARG A 123 -18.48 1.26 -0.14
C ARG A 123 -17.56 2.44 -0.46
N SER A 124 -16.33 2.12 -0.85
CA SER A 124 -15.39 3.08 -1.42
C SER A 124 -15.71 3.32 -2.90
N HIS A 125 -14.98 4.22 -3.55
CA HIS A 125 -15.17 4.46 -4.98
C HIS A 125 -14.83 3.22 -5.84
N THR A 126 -13.88 2.37 -5.43
CA THR A 126 -13.60 1.12 -6.16
C THR A 126 -14.73 0.10 -5.98
N GLY A 127 -15.40 0.10 -4.82
CA GLY A 127 -16.65 -0.64 -4.60
C GLY A 127 -17.84 -0.13 -5.42
N LEU A 128 -17.70 1.04 -6.04
CA LEU A 128 -18.69 1.66 -6.93
C LEU A 128 -18.24 1.67 -8.40
N GLY A 129 -17.14 0.99 -8.74
CA GLY A 129 -16.72 0.74 -10.13
C GLY A 129 -15.53 1.56 -10.62
N LEU A 130 -14.91 2.39 -9.77
CA LEU A 130 -13.67 3.08 -10.14
C LEU A 130 -12.49 2.09 -10.20
N ASP A 131 -11.70 2.17 -11.26
CA ASP A 131 -10.53 1.29 -11.50
C ASP A 131 -9.23 2.05 -11.30
N ILE A 132 -8.60 1.88 -10.13
CA ILE A 132 -7.35 2.56 -9.76
C ILE A 132 -6.21 2.21 -10.72
N ALA A 133 -6.14 0.98 -11.24
CA ALA A 133 -5.07 0.57 -12.15
C ALA A 133 -5.18 1.35 -13.47
N LYS A 134 -6.39 1.47 -14.04
CA LYS A 134 -6.61 2.26 -15.27
C LYS A 134 -6.32 3.74 -15.06
N VAL A 135 -6.75 4.32 -13.93
CA VAL A 135 -6.46 5.73 -13.61
C VAL A 135 -4.95 5.96 -13.50
N SER A 136 -4.23 5.05 -12.84
CA SER A 136 -2.77 5.10 -12.69
C SER A 136 -2.05 5.01 -14.05
N GLN A 137 -2.53 4.13 -14.95
CA GLN A 137 -2.02 4.02 -16.31
C GLN A 137 -2.25 5.31 -17.11
N ALA A 138 -3.43 5.93 -16.98
CA ALA A 138 -3.73 7.21 -17.63
C ALA A 138 -2.83 8.35 -17.14
N CYS A 139 -2.40 8.33 -15.88
CA CYS A 139 -1.39 9.26 -15.36
C CYS A 139 0.04 8.96 -15.87
N GLY A 140 0.31 7.77 -16.41
CA GLY A 140 1.64 7.34 -16.85
C GLY A 140 2.43 6.49 -15.84
N VAL A 141 1.75 5.90 -14.84
CA VAL A 141 2.34 4.93 -13.89
C VAL A 141 2.10 3.50 -14.39
N GLU A 142 3.12 2.65 -14.35
CA GLU A 142 2.93 1.22 -14.65
C GLU A 142 2.03 0.61 -13.57
N ALA A 143 0.82 0.17 -13.93
CA ALA A 143 -0.11 -0.42 -12.98
C ALA A 143 -0.66 -1.78 -13.39
N ARG A 144 -0.85 -2.67 -12.40
CA ARG A 144 -1.42 -4.02 -12.58
C ARG A 144 -2.38 -4.38 -11.44
N VAL A 145 -3.34 -5.25 -11.73
CA VAL A 145 -4.26 -5.82 -10.72
C VAL A 145 -3.77 -7.22 -10.33
N LEU A 146 -3.68 -7.50 -9.03
CA LEU A 146 -3.24 -8.78 -8.48
C LEU A 146 -4.42 -9.50 -7.83
N ARG A 147 -4.53 -10.80 -8.07
CA ARG A 147 -5.68 -11.62 -7.63
C ARG A 147 -5.30 -12.96 -7.00
N SER A 148 -4.02 -13.32 -7.03
CA SER A 148 -3.51 -14.58 -6.50
C SER A 148 -2.24 -14.36 -5.65
N LEU A 149 -1.92 -15.31 -4.77
CA LEU A 149 -0.65 -15.29 -4.04
C LEU A 149 0.55 -15.45 -4.98
N GLY A 150 0.38 -16.13 -6.12
CA GLY A 150 1.42 -16.20 -7.15
C GLY A 150 1.76 -14.82 -7.73
N ASP A 151 0.76 -13.95 -7.90
CA ASP A 151 0.99 -12.55 -8.30
C ASP A 151 1.78 -11.78 -7.24
N ILE A 152 1.42 -11.97 -5.96
CA ILE A 152 2.10 -11.33 -4.83
C ILE A 152 3.56 -11.75 -4.77
N GLU A 153 3.84 -13.04 -4.96
CA GLU A 153 5.19 -13.58 -4.98
C GLU A 153 6.02 -13.01 -6.15
N ALA A 154 5.43 -12.92 -7.34
CA ALA A 154 6.09 -12.29 -8.48
C ALA A 154 6.42 -10.81 -8.21
N VAL A 155 5.51 -10.08 -7.55
CA VAL A 155 5.75 -8.69 -7.15
C VAL A 155 6.84 -8.59 -6.09
N ARG A 156 6.82 -9.43 -5.05
CA ARG A 156 7.85 -9.50 -4.01
C ARG A 156 9.25 -9.64 -4.61
N ILE A 157 9.42 -10.53 -5.59
CA ILE A 157 10.68 -10.71 -6.32
C ILE A 157 11.04 -9.44 -7.09
N ALA A 158 10.07 -8.82 -7.77
CA ALA A 158 10.29 -7.61 -8.55
C ALA A 158 10.64 -6.39 -7.67
N LEU A 159 10.17 -6.31 -6.43
CA LEU A 159 10.48 -5.21 -5.50
C LEU A 159 11.96 -5.11 -5.14
N ARG A 160 12.73 -6.19 -5.29
CA ARG A 160 14.18 -6.20 -5.04
C ARG A 160 15.00 -5.41 -6.07
N ARG A 161 14.38 -5.04 -7.20
CA ARG A 161 15.06 -4.37 -8.31
C ARG A 161 14.42 -3.02 -8.60
N LYS A 162 15.25 -2.06 -8.98
CA LYS A 162 14.80 -0.78 -9.55
C LYS A 162 14.09 -1.03 -10.89
N SER A 163 13.04 -0.28 -11.13
CA SER A 163 12.24 -0.30 -12.36
C SER A 163 12.57 0.90 -13.26
N LYS A 164 11.91 1.00 -14.43
CA LYS A 164 12.05 2.14 -15.34
C LYS A 164 11.32 3.40 -14.84
N GLY A 165 10.49 3.27 -13.81
CA GLY A 165 9.67 4.31 -13.20
C GLY A 165 8.82 3.71 -12.06
N PRO A 166 7.86 4.47 -11.50
CA PRO A 166 7.03 4.00 -10.40
C PRO A 166 6.15 2.84 -10.84
N ARG A 167 5.92 1.91 -9.92
CA ARG A 167 5.01 0.77 -10.11
C ARG A 167 3.84 0.87 -9.15
N LEU A 168 2.65 0.53 -9.62
CA LEU A 168 1.45 0.43 -8.79
C LEU A 168 0.80 -0.93 -8.96
N TYR A 169 0.39 -1.54 -7.85
CA TYR A 169 -0.30 -2.80 -7.86
C TYR A 169 -1.57 -2.71 -7.02
N VAL A 170 -2.70 -3.09 -7.60
CA VAL A 170 -3.99 -3.14 -6.90
C VAL A 170 -4.25 -4.58 -6.48
N VAL A 171 -4.17 -4.86 -5.19
CA VAL A 171 -4.40 -6.20 -4.62
C VAL A 171 -5.86 -6.32 -4.23
N LYS A 172 -6.59 -7.19 -4.93
CA LYS A 172 -8.01 -7.41 -4.64
C LYS A 172 -8.17 -8.39 -3.49
N VAL A 173 -8.69 -7.87 -2.38
CA VAL A 173 -8.84 -8.62 -1.12
C VAL A 173 -10.30 -8.70 -0.68
N LYS A 174 -10.57 -9.61 0.24
CA LYS A 174 -11.90 -9.76 0.86
C LYS A 174 -12.26 -8.51 1.68
N ALA A 175 -13.55 -8.19 1.70
CA ALA A 175 -14.10 -7.15 2.57
C ALA A 175 -14.45 -7.76 3.93
N GLU A 176 -13.48 -7.77 4.83
CA GLU A 176 -13.59 -8.40 6.14
C GLU A 176 -13.10 -7.49 7.26
N ASN A 177 -13.63 -7.70 8.47
CA ASN A 177 -13.15 -7.05 9.67
C ASN A 177 -12.24 -8.02 10.42
N VAL A 178 -10.96 -7.67 10.51
CA VAL A 178 -9.91 -8.53 11.10
C VAL A 178 -9.42 -7.85 12.38
N PRO A 179 -9.14 -8.59 13.47
CA PRO A 179 -8.67 -7.99 14.73
C PRO A 179 -7.47 -7.07 14.51
N ARG A 180 -7.51 -5.83 14.99
CA ARG A 180 -6.47 -4.84 14.70
C ARG A 180 -5.15 -5.21 15.38
N SER A 181 -4.05 -5.17 14.62
CA SER A 181 -2.70 -5.21 15.15
C SER A 181 -2.17 -3.78 15.13
N LEU A 182 -2.12 -3.11 16.28
CA LEU A 182 -1.87 -1.66 16.33
C LEU A 182 -0.36 -1.37 16.47
N PRO A 183 0.26 -0.67 15.49
CA PRO A 183 1.62 -0.17 15.67
C PRO A 183 1.67 1.00 16.68
N PRO A 184 2.87 1.41 17.13
CA PRO A 184 3.03 2.61 17.94
C PRO A 184 2.34 3.82 17.30
N ARG A 185 1.67 4.63 18.12
CA ARG A 185 0.96 5.86 17.68
C ARG A 185 1.76 7.14 17.90
N ASP A 186 2.88 7.05 18.59
CA ASP A 186 3.77 8.19 18.83
C ASP A 186 4.54 8.51 17.56
N ALA A 187 4.17 9.63 16.93
CA ALA A 187 4.80 10.12 15.71
C ALA A 187 6.28 10.49 15.92
N VAL A 188 6.68 10.96 17.10
CA VAL A 188 8.08 11.27 17.42
C VAL A 188 8.88 9.98 17.49
N HIS A 189 8.35 8.97 18.17
CA HIS A 189 8.96 7.64 18.22
C HIS A 189 9.14 7.05 16.82
N LEU A 190 8.08 7.00 16.00
CA LEU A 190 8.13 6.44 14.64
C LEU A 190 9.12 7.19 13.74
N LYS A 191 9.10 8.53 13.77
CA LYS A 191 10.07 9.38 13.09
C LYS A 191 11.50 9.03 13.48
N ASN A 192 11.77 8.96 14.78
CA ASN A 192 13.12 8.76 15.29
C ASN A 192 13.64 7.33 15.06
N ARG A 193 12.79 6.32 15.22
CA ARG A 193 13.09 4.92 14.86
C ARG A 193 13.48 4.79 13.40
N PHE A 194 12.68 5.36 12.50
CA PHE A 194 12.94 5.30 11.07
C PHE A 194 14.19 6.09 10.67
N ARG A 195 14.44 7.24 11.29
CA ARG A 195 15.68 8.01 11.10
C ARG A 195 16.91 7.21 11.54
N ALA A 196 16.86 6.57 12.71
CA ALA A 196 17.93 5.71 13.20
C ALA A 196 18.21 4.55 12.22
N GLN A 197 17.16 3.90 11.70
CA GLN A 197 17.27 2.86 10.68
C GLN A 197 17.93 3.33 9.38
N LEU A 198 17.82 4.63 9.08
CA LEU A 198 18.47 5.26 7.93
C LEU A 198 19.89 5.76 8.23
N GLY A 199 20.38 5.59 9.46
CA GLY A 199 21.67 6.12 9.92
C GLY A 199 21.66 7.63 10.17
N LEU A 200 20.49 8.23 10.39
CA LEU A 200 20.33 9.67 10.61
C LEU A 200 20.25 10.01 12.11
N PRO A 201 20.68 11.21 12.53
CA PRO A 201 20.55 11.65 13.93
C PRO A 201 19.09 11.70 14.39
N ILE A 202 18.84 11.30 15.63
CA ILE A 202 17.55 11.41 16.30
C ILE A 202 17.36 12.85 16.79
N THR A 203 16.18 13.44 16.60
CA THR A 203 15.84 14.81 17.02
C THR A 203 14.45 14.93 17.62
#